data_AF-K1TD24-F1
#
_entry.id   AF-K1TD24-F1
#
_cell.length_a   1.000
_cell.length_b   1.000
_cell.length_c   1.000
_cell.angle_alpha   90.00
_cell.angle_beta   90.00
_cell.angle_gamma   90.00
#
_symmetry.space_group_name_H-M   'P 1'
#
loop_
_entity.id
_entity.type
_entity.pdbx_description
1 polymer ?
#
loop_
_entity_poly.entity_id
_entity_poly.type
_entity_poly.pdbx_seq_one_letter_code
_entity_poly.pdbx_strand_id
1 'polypeptide(L)'
;DSNGGWRTPFNPFASTHRADDYCEGNAWQYTWLVPHDVEGLAACFGSREAMIAKLDSLFTVSSVVEGAETSPDISGLIGQYAHGNEPSHHTLYLYTMAGEPWKTADKVREVLTTLYHDRPDGLSGNEDVGQMSAWYVLSSLGFYEVEPAGGRYWFGVPLFDRAEVTVPGGSFVVEAANNTPENRYIQRVT
;
A
#
# COMPACT_ATOMS: atom_id res chain seq x y z
N ASP A 1 -28.12 6.15 -1.93
CA ASP A 1 -29.12 6.02 -0.85
C ASP A 1 -29.99 4.80 -1.15
N SER A 2 -31.00 4.51 -0.33
CA SER A 2 -31.91 3.37 -0.55
C SER A 2 -32.76 3.48 -1.83
N ASN A 3 -32.77 4.64 -2.50
CA ASN A 3 -33.45 4.89 -3.77
C ASN A 3 -32.49 4.84 -4.97
N GLY A 4 -31.21 4.48 -4.77
CA GLY A 4 -30.19 4.44 -5.82
C GLY A 4 -29.56 5.80 -6.15
N GLY A 5 -29.84 6.85 -5.37
CA GLY A 5 -29.21 8.16 -5.54
C GLY A 5 -27.76 8.18 -5.06
N TRP A 6 -26.88 8.89 -5.76
CA TRP A 6 -25.50 9.11 -5.33
C TRP A 6 -25.42 10.12 -4.19
N ARG A 7 -24.43 9.97 -3.31
CA ARG A 7 -24.14 10.98 -2.28
C ARG A 7 -23.77 12.31 -2.94
N THR A 8 -24.42 13.39 -2.51
CA THR A 8 -24.13 14.75 -2.97
C THR A 8 -24.21 15.73 -1.79
N PRO A 9 -23.29 16.71 -1.66
CA PRO A 9 -22.09 16.86 -2.48
C PRO A 9 -21.09 15.72 -2.24
N PHE A 10 -20.28 15.42 -3.25
CA PHE A 10 -19.20 14.44 -3.15
C PHE A 10 -17.84 15.14 -3.15
N ASN A 11 -17.00 14.82 -2.16
CA ASN A 11 -15.63 15.29 -2.06
C ASN A 11 -14.73 14.08 -1.76
N PRO A 12 -13.82 13.69 -2.67
CA PRO A 12 -12.99 12.51 -2.47
C PRO A 12 -11.90 12.70 -1.41
N PHE A 13 -11.61 13.95 -1.01
CA PHE A 13 -10.65 14.28 0.05
C PHE A 13 -11.29 14.32 1.44
N ALA A 14 -12.62 14.28 1.52
CA ALA A 14 -13.32 14.38 2.79
C ALA A 14 -13.30 13.05 3.56
N SER A 15 -12.98 13.12 4.84
CA SER A 15 -13.14 12.07 5.83
C SER A 15 -13.78 12.64 7.09
N THR A 16 -14.77 11.98 7.65
CA THR A 16 -15.36 12.30 8.94
C THR A 16 -15.62 11.00 9.69
N HIS A 17 -14.71 10.71 10.61
CA HIS A 17 -14.64 9.48 11.37
C HIS A 17 -16.02 9.09 11.95
N ARG A 18 -16.48 7.89 11.62
CA ARG A 18 -17.78 7.30 12.03
C ARG A 18 -19.03 8.04 11.54
N ALA A 19 -18.90 9.05 10.69
CA ALA A 19 -20.03 9.86 10.20
C ALA A 19 -20.07 10.00 8.67
N ASP A 20 -19.24 9.24 7.95
CA ASP A 20 -19.20 9.18 6.49
C ASP A 20 -19.32 7.73 5.97
N ASP A 21 -19.01 7.52 4.68
CA ASP A 21 -19.12 6.21 4.01
C ASP A 21 -17.85 5.35 4.14
N TYR A 22 -16.76 5.89 4.68
CA TYR A 22 -15.43 5.28 4.66
C TYR A 22 -14.87 5.16 6.09
N CYS A 23 -14.57 3.95 6.55
CA CYS A 23 -14.04 3.79 7.91
C CYS A 23 -12.60 4.33 8.00
N GLU A 24 -12.41 5.44 8.73
CA GLU A 24 -11.10 6.04 9.01
C GLU A 24 -10.28 6.37 7.75
N GLY A 25 -10.97 6.78 6.69
CA GLY A 25 -10.33 7.15 5.44
C GLY A 25 -11.24 7.96 4.54
N ASN A 26 -10.87 8.06 3.27
CA ASN A 26 -11.66 8.74 2.25
C ASN A 26 -11.73 7.94 0.94
N ALA A 27 -12.40 8.49 -0.07
CA ALA A 27 -12.59 7.83 -1.35
C ALA A 27 -11.26 7.56 -2.09
N TRP A 28 -10.24 8.42 -1.90
CA TRP A 28 -8.93 8.20 -2.50
C TRP A 28 -8.24 6.95 -1.97
N GLN A 29 -8.44 6.61 -0.69
CA GLN A 29 -7.82 5.45 -0.05
C GLN A 29 -8.63 4.18 -0.30
N TYR A 30 -9.96 4.24 -0.19
CA TYR A 30 -10.83 3.06 -0.28
C TYR A 30 -11.08 2.54 -1.69
N THR A 31 -10.89 3.36 -2.73
CA THR A 31 -11.15 2.93 -4.12
C THR A 31 -10.30 1.73 -4.56
N TRP A 32 -9.24 1.41 -3.84
CA TRP A 32 -8.27 0.35 -4.13
C TRP A 32 -8.56 -0.98 -3.43
N LEU A 33 -9.54 -1.03 -2.52
CA LEU A 33 -9.82 -2.18 -1.65
C LEU A 33 -10.59 -3.30 -2.38
N VAL A 34 -10.03 -3.75 -3.51
CA VAL A 34 -10.53 -4.87 -4.33
C VAL A 34 -9.37 -5.84 -4.68
N PRO A 35 -8.59 -6.31 -3.68
CA PRO A 35 -7.38 -7.10 -3.96
C PRO A 35 -7.66 -8.46 -4.61
N HIS A 36 -8.90 -8.95 -4.55
CA HIS A 36 -9.31 -10.22 -5.14
C HIS A 36 -9.57 -10.15 -6.66
N ASP A 37 -9.79 -8.97 -7.22
CA ASP A 37 -10.16 -8.79 -8.64
C ASP A 37 -9.63 -7.47 -9.23
N VAL A 38 -8.30 -7.39 -9.39
CA VAL A 38 -7.63 -6.21 -9.96
C VAL A 38 -8.00 -5.99 -11.43
N GLU A 39 -8.29 -7.05 -12.19
CA GLU A 39 -8.75 -6.93 -13.58
C GLU A 39 -10.17 -6.35 -13.65
N GLY A 40 -11.07 -6.77 -12.76
CA GLY A 40 -12.39 -6.16 -12.61
C GLY A 40 -12.31 -4.69 -12.20
N LEU A 41 -11.40 -4.35 -11.28
CA LEU A 41 -11.14 -2.95 -10.90
C LEU A 41 -10.64 -2.14 -12.11
N ALA A 42 -9.71 -2.68 -12.90
CA ALA A 42 -9.23 -2.05 -14.13
C ALA A 42 -10.35 -1.80 -15.15
N ALA A 43 -11.30 -2.76 -15.27
CA ALA A 43 -12.48 -2.59 -16.11
C ALA A 43 -13.40 -1.46 -15.62
N CYS A 44 -13.55 -1.28 -14.30
CA CYS A 44 -14.30 -0.15 -13.72
C CYS A 44 -13.67 1.21 -14.04
N PHE A 45 -12.34 1.28 -14.18
CA PHE A 45 -11.63 2.47 -14.67
C PHE A 45 -11.62 2.60 -16.21
N GLY A 46 -12.17 1.61 -16.92
CA GLY A 46 -12.24 1.54 -18.38
C GLY A 46 -11.00 0.94 -19.06
N SER A 47 -9.86 0.85 -18.37
CA SER A 47 -8.67 0.13 -18.81
C SER A 47 -7.67 0.01 -17.67
N ARG A 48 -6.72 -0.92 -17.81
CA ARG A 48 -5.58 -1.06 -16.89
C ARG A 48 -4.72 0.20 -16.88
N GLU A 49 -4.48 0.81 -18.04
CA GLU A 49 -3.69 2.03 -18.17
C GLU A 49 -4.37 3.22 -17.47
N ALA A 50 -5.70 3.32 -17.55
CA ALA A 50 -6.47 4.34 -16.82
C ALA A 50 -6.46 4.11 -15.30
N MET A 51 -6.57 2.86 -14.85
CA MET A 51 -6.43 2.50 -13.43
C MET A 51 -5.04 2.87 -12.91
N ILE A 52 -3.98 2.51 -13.63
CA ILE A 52 -2.59 2.85 -13.29
C ILE A 52 -2.40 4.36 -13.24
N ALA A 53 -2.92 5.13 -14.20
CA ALA A 53 -2.83 6.58 -14.18
C ALA A 53 -3.57 7.20 -12.97
N LYS A 54 -4.71 6.62 -12.58
CA LYS A 54 -5.40 7.01 -11.35
C LYS A 54 -4.58 6.65 -10.10
N LEU A 55 -3.94 5.49 -10.08
CA LEU A 55 -3.07 5.06 -8.99
C LEU A 55 -1.83 5.95 -8.87
N ASP A 56 -1.21 6.34 -9.99
CA ASP A 56 -0.12 7.33 -10.03
C ASP A 56 -0.57 8.65 -9.39
N SER A 57 -1.81 9.09 -9.67
CA SER A 57 -2.34 10.32 -9.10
C SER A 57 -2.47 10.28 -7.59
N LEU A 58 -2.74 9.11 -6.98
CA LEU A 58 -2.85 8.94 -5.52
C LEU A 58 -1.62 9.52 -4.79
N PHE A 59 -0.42 9.28 -5.33
CA PHE A 59 0.84 9.67 -4.71
C PHE A 59 1.27 11.11 -5.03
N THR A 60 0.51 11.85 -5.84
CA THR A 60 0.89 13.19 -6.33
C THR A 60 -0.14 14.27 -6.01
N VAL A 61 -1.40 13.89 -5.79
CA VAL A 61 -2.43 14.82 -5.31
C VAL A 61 -2.11 15.32 -3.90
N SER A 62 -2.71 16.45 -3.52
CA SER A 62 -2.53 17.05 -2.18
C SER A 62 -2.79 16.04 -1.06
N SER A 63 -1.96 16.05 -0.02
CA SER A 63 -2.16 15.27 1.21
C SER A 63 -3.22 15.86 2.15
N VAL A 64 -3.86 16.97 1.79
CA VAL A 64 -4.95 17.54 2.59
C VAL A 64 -6.08 16.53 2.73
N VAL A 65 -6.50 16.29 3.97
CA VAL A 65 -7.74 15.58 4.29
C VAL A 65 -8.73 16.61 4.79
N GLU A 66 -9.87 16.69 4.13
CA GLU A 66 -10.94 17.62 4.51
C GLU A 66 -11.98 16.91 5.39
N GLY A 67 -12.88 17.66 6.02
CA GLY A 67 -13.93 17.12 6.88
C GLY A 67 -13.87 17.68 8.29
N ALA A 68 -14.89 17.37 9.09
CA ALA A 68 -15.03 17.94 10.44
C ALA A 68 -14.20 17.20 11.50
N GLU A 69 -14.11 15.87 11.39
CA GLU A 69 -13.44 14.99 12.36
C GLU A 69 -12.64 13.92 11.62
N THR A 70 -11.45 14.25 11.15
CA THR A 70 -10.57 13.28 10.47
C THR A 70 -9.94 12.32 11.47
N SER A 71 -9.84 11.03 11.13
CA SER A 71 -9.14 10.07 12.01
C SER A 71 -7.65 10.42 12.12
N PRO A 72 -7.04 10.39 13.33
CA PRO A 72 -5.58 10.52 13.48
C PRO A 72 -4.80 9.40 12.80
N ASP A 73 -5.45 8.27 12.51
CA ASP A 73 -4.83 7.12 11.84
C ASP A 73 -4.49 7.45 10.38
N ILE A 74 -5.14 8.46 9.78
CA ILE A 74 -4.80 8.97 8.43
C ILE A 74 -3.50 9.78 8.50
N SER A 75 -2.38 9.06 8.56
CA SER A 75 -1.03 9.58 8.78
C SER A 75 -0.02 8.85 7.89
N GLY A 76 1.26 9.25 7.90
CA GLY A 76 2.26 8.70 6.98
C GLY A 76 1.94 8.97 5.50
N LEU A 77 1.56 10.22 5.17
CA LEU A 77 0.99 10.58 3.87
C LEU A 77 2.05 10.75 2.76
N ILE A 78 1.82 10.09 1.63
CA ILE A 78 2.50 10.34 0.34
C ILE A 78 1.41 10.65 -0.68
N GLY A 79 1.15 11.94 -0.89
CA GLY A 79 -0.11 12.36 -1.51
C GLY A 79 -1.29 11.91 -0.63
N GLN A 80 -2.24 11.16 -1.18
CA GLN A 80 -3.38 10.59 -0.46
C GLN A 80 -3.16 9.14 0.00
N TYR A 81 -2.05 8.50 -0.34
CA TYR A 81 -1.67 7.23 0.28
C TYR A 81 -1.32 7.47 1.75
N ALA A 82 -1.99 6.78 2.67
CA ALA A 82 -1.78 6.93 4.11
C ALA A 82 -1.22 5.64 4.69
N HIS A 83 0.08 5.60 4.99
CA HIS A 83 0.70 4.39 5.50
C HIS A 83 0.36 4.09 6.96
N GLY A 84 -0.06 5.10 7.73
CA GLY A 84 -0.41 4.92 9.14
C GLY A 84 -1.73 4.17 9.38
N ASN A 85 -2.43 3.73 8.33
CA ASN A 85 -3.69 3.01 8.43
C ASN A 85 -3.80 1.88 7.37
N GLU A 86 -4.41 0.77 7.75
CA GLU A 86 -4.45 -0.49 7.00
C GLU A 86 -5.09 -0.42 5.61
N PRO A 87 -6.15 0.38 5.34
CA PRO A 87 -6.79 0.39 4.03
C PRO A 87 -5.83 0.70 2.86
N SER A 88 -4.69 1.34 3.13
CA SER A 88 -3.69 1.66 2.13
C SER A 88 -2.64 0.57 1.92
N HIS A 89 -2.41 -0.34 2.88
CA HIS A 89 -1.20 -1.18 2.96
C HIS A 89 -0.90 -2.02 1.70
N HIS A 90 -1.94 -2.53 1.04
CA HIS A 90 -1.80 -3.33 -0.19
C HIS A 90 -1.65 -2.49 -1.47
N THR A 91 -2.01 -1.21 -1.42
CA THR A 91 -2.18 -0.35 -2.61
C THR A 91 -0.91 -0.24 -3.45
N LEU A 92 0.26 -0.22 -2.82
CA LEU A 92 1.55 -0.14 -3.54
C LEU A 92 1.80 -1.35 -4.46
N TYR A 93 1.31 -2.51 -4.06
CA TYR A 93 1.53 -3.78 -4.76
C TYR A 93 0.56 -3.98 -5.92
N LEU A 94 -0.47 -3.13 -6.05
CA LEU A 94 -1.35 -3.13 -7.22
C LEU A 94 -0.59 -2.84 -8.52
N TYR A 95 0.53 -2.10 -8.47
CA TYR A 95 1.37 -1.94 -9.67
C TYR A 95 1.99 -3.26 -10.13
N THR A 96 2.58 -4.06 -9.23
CA THR A 96 3.07 -5.40 -9.56
C THR A 96 1.94 -6.27 -10.12
N MET A 97 0.75 -6.24 -9.49
CA MET A 97 -0.42 -6.99 -9.98
C MET A 97 -0.89 -6.53 -11.37
N ALA A 98 -0.71 -5.25 -11.68
CA ALA A 98 -1.04 -4.65 -12.97
C ALA A 98 0.12 -4.71 -14.00
N GLY A 99 1.24 -5.37 -13.67
CA GLY A 99 2.37 -5.55 -14.59
C GLY A 99 3.38 -4.41 -14.64
N GLU A 100 3.37 -3.48 -13.67
CA GLU A 100 4.36 -2.41 -13.50
C GLU A 100 5.18 -2.53 -12.21
N PRO A 101 5.88 -3.66 -11.97
CA PRO A 101 6.55 -3.92 -10.69
C PRO A 101 7.63 -2.90 -10.31
N TRP A 102 8.20 -2.17 -11.27
CA TRP A 102 9.17 -1.11 -10.97
C TRP A 102 8.55 0.04 -10.17
N LYS A 103 7.25 0.34 -10.35
CA LYS A 103 6.55 1.34 -9.55
C LYS A 103 6.27 0.85 -8.12
N THR A 104 5.94 -0.43 -7.94
CA THR A 104 5.88 -1.03 -6.59
C THR A 104 7.25 -0.94 -5.93
N ALA A 105 8.33 -1.30 -6.62
CA ALA A 105 9.68 -1.22 -6.07
C ALA A 105 10.04 0.20 -5.60
N ASP A 106 9.73 1.23 -6.40
CA ASP A 106 9.94 2.63 -6.01
C ASP A 106 9.18 2.99 -4.74
N LYS A 107 7.87 2.71 -4.69
CA LYS A 107 7.01 3.12 -3.57
C LYS A 107 7.26 2.32 -2.29
N VAL A 108 7.48 1.01 -2.41
CA VAL A 108 7.82 0.16 -1.26
C VAL A 108 9.15 0.60 -0.66
N ARG A 109 10.17 0.89 -1.49
CA ARG A 109 11.47 1.39 -1.00
C ARG A 109 11.32 2.75 -0.32
N GLU A 110 10.54 3.67 -0.89
CA GLU A 110 10.23 4.97 -0.29
C GLU A 110 9.60 4.80 1.10
N VAL A 111 8.53 4.01 1.22
CA VAL A 111 7.85 3.77 2.50
C VAL A 111 8.77 3.11 3.53
N LEU A 112 9.48 2.04 3.17
CA LEU A 112 10.39 1.32 4.08
C LEU A 112 11.52 2.21 4.63
N THR A 113 11.95 3.23 3.88
CA THR A 113 13.11 4.06 4.23
C THR A 113 12.74 5.43 4.80
N THR A 114 11.47 5.86 4.66
CA THR A 114 11.04 7.20 5.09
C THR A 114 9.98 7.17 6.19
N LEU A 115 9.19 6.10 6.30
CA LEU A 115 8.08 5.98 7.24
C LEU A 115 8.35 5.01 8.40
N TYR A 116 9.59 4.49 8.48
CA TYR A 116 10.07 3.64 9.56
C TYR A 116 11.47 4.07 10.03
N HIS A 117 11.69 4.13 11.34
CA HIS A 117 13.03 4.36 11.92
C HIS A 117 13.15 3.87 13.36
N ASP A 118 14.38 3.85 13.90
CA ASP A 118 14.74 3.25 15.20
C ASP A 118 14.52 4.16 16.42
N ARG A 119 13.61 5.13 16.33
CA ARG A 119 13.33 6.12 17.41
C ARG A 119 11.92 5.91 17.96
N PRO A 120 11.58 6.50 19.14
CA PRO A 120 10.26 6.32 19.76
C PRO A 120 9.07 6.69 18.86
N ASP A 121 9.27 7.58 17.90
CA ASP A 121 8.32 8.03 16.86
C ASP A 121 8.49 7.29 15.53
N GLY A 122 9.10 6.10 15.56
CA GLY A 122 9.52 5.33 14.39
C GLY A 122 8.43 4.69 13.54
N LEU A 123 7.16 4.90 13.87
CA LEU A 123 6.01 4.37 13.12
C LEU A 123 5.14 5.53 12.65
N SER A 124 4.62 5.39 11.43
CA SER A 124 3.79 6.42 10.81
C SER A 124 2.34 6.47 11.28
N GLY A 125 1.92 5.54 12.15
CA GLY A 125 0.56 5.39 12.69
C GLY A 125 0.53 4.43 13.88
N ASN A 126 -0.66 3.97 14.26
CA ASN A 126 -0.79 2.94 15.30
C ASN A 126 -0.10 1.64 14.86
N GLU A 127 0.46 0.87 15.79
CA GLU A 127 1.18 -0.36 15.46
C GLU A 127 0.23 -1.52 15.09
N ASP A 128 -1.01 -1.42 15.57
CA ASP A 128 -2.12 -2.35 15.36
C ASP A 128 -1.76 -3.82 15.58
N VAL A 129 -1.15 -4.06 16.74
CA VAL A 129 -0.94 -5.40 17.32
C VAL A 129 -0.13 -6.30 16.40
N GLY A 130 0.90 -5.74 15.76
CA GLY A 130 1.79 -6.42 14.84
C GLY A 130 1.57 -6.07 13.38
N GLN A 131 0.49 -5.37 13.01
CA GLN A 131 0.13 -5.16 11.60
C GLN A 131 1.14 -4.29 10.85
N MET A 132 1.53 -3.12 11.41
CA MET A 132 2.56 -2.27 10.82
C MET A 132 3.91 -2.98 10.75
N SER A 133 4.27 -3.67 11.83
CA SER A 133 5.51 -4.43 11.91
C SER A 133 5.55 -5.59 10.90
N ALA A 134 4.44 -6.30 10.71
CA ALA A 134 4.32 -7.38 9.73
C ALA A 134 4.43 -6.85 8.29
N TRP A 135 3.85 -5.69 8.01
CA TRP A 135 4.02 -5.02 6.71
C TRP A 135 5.49 -4.73 6.43
N TYR A 136 6.21 -4.16 7.40
CA TYR A 136 7.64 -3.89 7.29
C TYR A 136 8.44 -5.19 7.07
N VAL A 137 8.20 -6.21 7.89
CA VAL A 137 8.92 -7.50 7.79
C VAL A 137 8.74 -8.12 6.41
N LEU A 138 7.50 -8.34 5.96
CA LEU A 138 7.23 -8.95 4.66
C LEU A 138 7.81 -8.09 3.52
N SER A 139 7.49 -6.79 3.50
CA SER A 139 7.96 -5.89 2.44
C SER A 139 9.49 -5.80 2.40
N SER A 140 10.18 -5.84 3.54
CA SER A 140 11.65 -5.84 3.61
C SER A 140 12.30 -7.13 3.08
N LEU A 141 11.58 -8.27 3.13
CA LEU A 141 11.96 -9.51 2.44
C LEU A 141 11.75 -9.42 0.92
N GLY A 142 11.04 -8.40 0.45
CA GLY A 142 10.82 -8.11 -0.97
C GLY A 142 9.52 -8.64 -1.53
N PHE A 143 8.56 -9.03 -0.69
CA PHE A 143 7.24 -9.49 -1.13
C PHE A 143 6.16 -9.25 -0.08
N TYR A 144 4.90 -9.20 -0.50
CA TYR A 144 3.77 -8.94 0.41
C TYR A 144 2.51 -9.71 0.01
N GLU A 145 1.68 -10.04 0.99
CA GLU A 145 0.42 -10.74 0.78
C GLU A 145 -0.73 -9.73 0.60
N VAL A 146 -1.06 -9.42 -0.65
CA VAL A 146 -2.12 -8.45 -0.99
C VAL A 146 -3.51 -9.05 -0.79
N GLU A 147 -3.68 -10.31 -1.14
CA GLU A 147 -4.93 -11.07 -0.99
C GLU A 147 -4.77 -12.20 0.06
N PRO A 148 -4.99 -11.94 1.36
CA PRO A 148 -4.61 -12.87 2.44
C PRO A 148 -5.34 -14.24 2.45
N ALA A 149 -6.43 -14.37 1.70
CA ALA A 149 -7.11 -15.66 1.51
C ALA A 149 -6.59 -16.45 0.28
N GLY A 150 -5.76 -15.83 -0.55
CA GLY A 150 -5.29 -16.39 -1.83
C GLY A 150 -3.97 -17.17 -1.73
N GLY A 151 -3.21 -17.01 -0.64
CA GLY A 151 -1.92 -17.68 -0.43
C GLY A 151 -0.83 -17.28 -1.42
N ARG A 152 -0.96 -16.11 -2.05
CA ARG A 152 0.01 -15.56 -3.01
C ARG A 152 0.73 -14.36 -2.41
N TYR A 153 2.02 -14.28 -2.68
CA TYR A 153 2.85 -13.12 -2.36
C TYR A 153 3.26 -12.42 -3.65
N TRP A 154 3.20 -11.09 -3.64
CA TRP A 154 3.56 -10.25 -4.76
C TRP A 154 4.89 -9.57 -4.51
N PHE A 155 5.76 -9.55 -5.52
CA PHE A 155 7.07 -8.92 -5.40
C PHE A 155 6.95 -7.40 -5.22
N GLY A 156 7.73 -6.90 -4.28
CA GLY A 156 8.13 -5.50 -4.17
C GLY A 156 9.61 -5.38 -4.47
N VAL A 157 10.41 -5.04 -3.45
CA VAL A 157 11.87 -5.00 -3.54
C VAL A 157 12.49 -5.35 -2.18
N PRO A 158 13.49 -6.26 -2.11
CA PRO A 158 14.18 -6.55 -0.84
C PRO A 158 14.90 -5.32 -0.28
N LEU A 159 14.89 -5.16 1.04
CA LEU A 159 15.63 -4.09 1.72
C LEU A 159 17.06 -4.49 2.08
N PHE A 160 17.30 -5.77 2.36
CA PHE A 160 18.59 -6.30 2.80
C PHE A 160 19.28 -7.10 1.69
N ASP A 161 20.62 -7.17 1.74
CA ASP A 161 21.41 -8.01 0.81
C ASP A 161 21.10 -9.50 0.99
N ARG A 162 20.87 -9.92 2.23
CA ARG A 162 20.50 -11.28 2.58
C ARG A 162 19.58 -11.29 3.81
N ALA A 163 18.49 -12.04 3.72
CA ALA A 163 17.60 -12.32 4.83
C ALA A 163 17.30 -13.82 4.90
N GLU A 164 17.19 -14.36 6.10
CA GLU A 164 16.93 -15.78 6.33
C GLU A 164 15.83 -15.93 7.37
N VAL A 165 14.78 -16.68 7.01
CA VAL A 165 13.61 -16.95 7.84
C VAL A 165 13.58 -18.44 8.14
N THR A 166 13.64 -18.80 9.42
CA THR A 166 13.46 -20.20 9.85
C THR A 166 12.00 -20.62 9.64
N VAL A 167 11.79 -21.69 8.89
CA VAL A 167 10.46 -22.25 8.58
C VAL A 167 10.44 -23.75 8.88
N PRO A 168 9.26 -24.38 9.02
CA PRO A 168 9.19 -25.83 9.14
C PRO A 168 9.93 -26.52 7.98
N GLY A 169 10.93 -27.34 8.31
CA GLY A 169 11.75 -28.03 7.31
C GLY A 169 13.06 -27.35 6.92
N GLY A 170 13.39 -26.16 7.46
CA GLY A 170 14.70 -25.53 7.27
C GLY A 170 14.66 -24.00 7.29
N SER A 171 15.32 -23.39 6.31
CA SER A 171 15.43 -21.94 6.16
C SER A 171 14.92 -21.50 4.79
N PHE A 172 14.13 -20.44 4.77
CA PHE A 172 13.80 -19.68 3.56
C PHE A 172 14.76 -18.50 3.45
N VAL A 173 15.56 -18.44 2.39
CA VAL A 173 16.62 -17.44 2.22
C VAL A 173 16.30 -16.55 1.03
N VAL A 174 16.36 -15.23 1.24
CA VAL A 174 16.31 -14.21 0.20
C VAL A 174 17.69 -13.60 0.06
N GLU A 175 18.23 -13.58 -1.16
CA GLU A 175 19.50 -12.93 -1.49
C GLU A 175 19.30 -11.92 -2.63
N ALA A 176 19.69 -10.67 -2.39
CA ALA A 176 19.57 -9.58 -3.33
C ALA A 176 20.97 -9.13 -3.76
N ALA A 177 21.37 -9.49 -4.98
CA ALA A 177 22.65 -9.06 -5.54
C ALA A 177 22.61 -7.57 -5.94
N ASN A 178 23.67 -6.82 -5.60
CA ASN A 178 23.81 -5.39 -5.91
C ASN A 178 22.69 -4.51 -5.33
N ASN A 179 22.16 -4.82 -4.14
CA ASN A 179 21.05 -4.08 -3.53
C ASN A 179 21.48 -2.72 -2.94
N THR A 180 21.55 -1.71 -3.80
CA THR A 180 21.83 -0.32 -3.41
C THR A 180 20.57 0.55 -3.55
N PRO A 181 20.54 1.75 -2.96
CA PRO A 181 19.43 2.70 -3.18
C PRO A 181 19.13 3.01 -4.65
N GLU A 182 20.15 2.95 -5.52
CA GLU A 182 20.06 3.14 -6.97
C GLU A 182 19.61 1.86 -7.68
N ASN A 183 20.07 0.69 -7.22
CA ASN A 183 19.79 -0.62 -7.81
C ASN A 183 18.58 -1.30 -7.16
N ARG A 184 17.44 -0.60 -7.14
CA ARG A 184 16.21 -1.06 -6.47
C ARG A 184 15.22 -1.82 -7.36
N TYR A 185 15.54 -2.02 -8.64
CA TYR A 185 14.64 -2.72 -9.58
C TYR A 185 15.09 -4.16 -9.79
N ILE A 186 14.20 -5.12 -9.48
CA ILE A 186 14.45 -6.54 -9.73
C ILE A 186 14.62 -6.78 -11.23
N GLN A 187 15.81 -7.26 -11.63
CA GLN A 187 16.11 -7.60 -13.02
C GLN A 187 15.79 -9.08 -13.34
N ARG A 188 15.91 -9.95 -12.33
CA ARG A 188 15.68 -11.39 -12.44
C ARG A 188 15.49 -12.01 -11.06
N VAL A 189 14.67 -13.06 -10.99
CA VAL A 189 14.52 -13.96 -9.84
C VAL A 189 14.90 -15.37 -10.30
N THR A 190 15.54 -16.16 -9.42
CA THR A 190 15.98 -17.55 -9.69
C THR A 190 15.65 -18.46 -8.55
#